data_AF-A0A933V6R5-F1
#
_entry.id   AF-A0A933V6R5-F1
#
_cell.length_a   1.000
_cell.length_b   1.000
_cell.length_c   1.000
_cell.angle_alpha   90.00
_cell.angle_beta   90.00
_cell.angle_gamma   90.00
#
_symmetry.space_group_name_H-M   'P 1'
#
loop_
_entity.id
_entity.type
_entity.pdbx_description
1 polymer ?
#
loop_
_entity_poly.entity_id
_entity_poly.type
_entity_poly.pdbx_seq_one_letter_code
_entity_poly.pdbx_strand_id
1 'polypeptide(L)'
;PPVRFPNVYGIDMPTRSELIAAFRSDEEICREIGADALIYQDLDALRASVRAINPAITHFDTSCFDGKYITGDISPEYLASVEAARGRSLKASPDDGDSGQLDLNLAPAND
;
A
#
# COMPACT_ATOMS: atom_id res chain seq x y z
N PRO A 1 -11.93 -1.34 -2.10
CA PRO A 1 -11.81 -2.09 -0.83
C PRO A 1 -10.63 -1.55 -0.01
N PRO A 2 -10.73 -1.55 1.33
CA PRO A 2 -9.63 -1.11 2.19
C PRO A 2 -8.42 -2.03 2.05
N VAL A 3 -7.23 -1.45 1.92
CA VAL A 3 -5.96 -2.20 1.92
C VAL A 3 -5.58 -2.52 3.36
N ARG A 4 -5.65 -3.79 3.74
CA ARG A 4 -5.47 -4.24 5.13
C ARG A 4 -4.24 -5.13 5.33
N PHE A 5 -3.69 -5.67 4.25
CA PHE A 5 -2.59 -6.63 4.28
C PHE A 5 -1.46 -6.21 3.33
N PRO A 6 -0.20 -6.55 3.66
CA PRO A 6 0.95 -6.24 2.81
C PRO A 6 0.93 -7.12 1.55
N ASN A 7 1.54 -6.64 0.47
CA ASN A 7 1.75 -7.46 -0.73
C ASN A 7 3.14 -8.12 -0.67
N VAL A 8 3.22 -9.38 -1.09
CA VAL A 8 4.46 -10.19 -1.11
C VAL A 8 4.81 -10.70 -2.51
N TYR A 9 4.09 -10.25 -3.53
CA TYR A 9 4.24 -10.70 -4.93
C TYR A 9 4.88 -9.64 -5.83
N GLY A 10 5.70 -8.76 -5.23
CA GLY A 10 6.52 -7.78 -5.95
C GLY A 10 5.94 -6.38 -6.07
N ILE A 11 4.71 -6.14 -5.57
CA ILE A 11 4.19 -4.77 -5.44
C ILE A 11 4.70 -4.18 -4.13
N ASP A 12 5.32 -3.00 -4.21
CA ASP A 12 5.81 -2.28 -3.05
C ASP A 12 4.64 -1.73 -2.23
N MET A 13 4.53 -2.15 -0.97
CA MET A 13 3.51 -1.72 -0.03
C MET A 13 4.15 -1.38 1.32
N PRO A 14 3.62 -0.39 2.06
CA PRO A 14 4.06 -0.10 3.42
C PRO A 14 3.69 -1.23 4.37
N THR A 15 4.30 -1.24 5.56
CA THR A 15 4.03 -2.23 6.60
C THR A 15 2.61 -2.10 7.15
N ARG A 16 2.07 -3.13 7.79
CA ARG A 16 0.73 -3.04 8.40
C ARG A 16 0.60 -1.91 9.41
N SER A 17 1.66 -1.56 10.13
CA SER A 17 1.67 -0.45 11.09
C SER A 17 1.47 0.91 10.42
N GLU A 18 1.88 1.05 9.17
CA GLU A 18 1.76 2.27 8.36
C GLU A 18 0.44 2.31 7.58
N LEU A 19 -0.21 1.17 7.38
CA LEU A 19 -1.53 1.07 6.76
C LEU A 19 -2.63 1.48 7.74
N ILE A 20 -3.26 2.63 7.49
CA ILE A 20 -4.35 3.16 8.32
C ILE A 20 -5.47 2.13 8.54
N ALA A 21 -5.78 1.33 7.52
CA ALA A 21 -6.86 0.35 7.51
C ALA A 21 -6.47 -1.05 8.02
N ALA A 22 -5.20 -1.31 8.37
CA ALA A 22 -4.78 -2.64 8.81
C ALA A 22 -5.39 -3.06 10.16
N PHE A 23 -5.67 -2.09 11.03
CA PHE A 23 -6.14 -2.33 12.40
C PHE A 23 -7.32 -1.45 12.82
N ARG A 24 -7.92 -0.71 11.88
CA ARG A 24 -9.02 0.22 12.14
C ARG A 24 -10.30 -0.17 11.40
N SER A 25 -11.45 0.07 12.02
CA SER A 25 -12.74 0.03 11.34
C SER A 25 -12.89 1.19 10.36
N ASP A 26 -13.85 1.10 9.44
CA ASP A 26 -14.08 2.16 8.45
C ASP A 26 -14.51 3.48 9.13
N GLU A 27 -15.26 3.40 10.24
CA GLU A 27 -15.62 4.57 11.05
C GLU A 27 -14.41 5.17 11.76
N GLU A 28 -13.50 4.35 12.27
CA GLU A 28 -12.24 4.81 12.87
C GLU A 28 -11.35 5.50 11.84
N ILE A 29 -11.25 4.94 10.63
CA ILE A 29 -10.50 5.55 9.53
C ILE A 29 -11.14 6.89 9.15
N CYS A 30 -12.46 6.96 9.01
CA CYS A 30 -13.18 8.19 8.67
C CYS A 30 -12.89 9.31 9.68
N ARG A 31 -12.89 8.99 10.97
CA ARG A 31 -12.53 9.94 12.04
C ARG A 31 -11.07 10.36 11.99
N GLU A 32 -10.15 9.40 11.79
CA GLU A 32 -8.71 9.64 11.73
C GLU A 32 -8.34 10.60 10.59
N ILE A 33 -8.98 10.46 9.43
CA ILE A 33 -8.73 11.33 8.27
C ILE A 33 -9.54 12.65 8.31
N GLY A 34 -10.43 12.82 9.30
CA GLY A 34 -11.27 14.02 9.45
C GLY A 34 -12.35 14.18 8.37
N ALA A 35 -12.81 13.07 7.76
CA ALA A 35 -13.84 13.12 6.73
C ALA A 35 -15.25 13.04 7.33
N ASP A 36 -16.21 13.70 6.67
CA ASP A 36 -17.64 13.62 7.03
C ASP A 36 -18.24 12.23 6.72
N ALA A 37 -17.71 11.57 5.68
CA ALA A 37 -18.08 10.22 5.29
C ALA A 37 -16.91 9.53 4.57
N LEU A 38 -16.83 8.20 4.73
CA LEU A 38 -15.88 7.33 4.05
C LEU A 38 -16.65 6.18 3.41
N ILE A 39 -16.35 5.89 2.14
CA ILE A 39 -16.88 4.74 1.43
C ILE A 39 -15.75 4.02 0.71
N TYR A 40 -15.71 2.70 0.85
CA TYR A 40 -14.81 1.83 0.10
C TYR A 40 -15.59 1.09 -0.99
N GLN A 41 -14.97 0.91 -2.15
CA GLN A 41 -15.48 0.01 -3.18
C GLN A 41 -15.57 -1.44 -2.65
N ASP A 42 -16.65 -2.15 -2.94
CA ASP A 42 -16.76 -3.58 -2.64
C ASP A 42 -15.72 -4.41 -3.39
N LEU A 43 -15.15 -5.42 -2.73
CA LEU A 43 -14.14 -6.29 -3.34
C LEU A 43 -14.72 -7.12 -4.50
N ASP A 44 -15.94 -7.63 -4.36
CA ASP A 44 -16.57 -8.40 -5.42
C ASP A 44 -16.98 -7.53 -6.61
N ALA A 45 -17.40 -6.29 -6.36
CA ALA A 45 -17.64 -5.32 -7.42
C ALA A 45 -16.34 -4.98 -8.18
N LEU A 46 -15.22 -4.82 -7.48
CA LEU A 46 -13.91 -4.63 -8.12
C LEU A 46 -13.54 -5.83 -9.02
N ARG A 47 -13.69 -7.06 -8.52
CA ARG A 47 -13.44 -8.29 -9.29
C ARG A 47 -14.34 -8.36 -10.53
N ALA A 48 -15.62 -8.03 -10.39
CA ALA A 48 -16.58 -8.03 -11.49
C ALA A 48 -16.21 -6.99 -12.57
N SER A 49 -15.83 -5.78 -12.17
CA SER A 49 -15.43 -4.71 -13.09
C SER A 49 -14.21 -5.09 -13.94
N VAL A 50 -13.19 -5.71 -13.34
CA VAL A 50 -12.01 -6.17 -14.10
C VAL A 50 -12.37 -7.36 -15.01
N ARG A 51 -13.17 -8.30 -14.52
CA ARG A 51 -13.59 -9.47 -15.31
C ARG A 51 -14.47 -9.11 -16.50
N ALA A 52 -15.23 -8.01 -16.44
CA ALA A 52 -16.02 -7.52 -17.56
C ALA A 52 -15.15 -7.18 -18.79
N ILE A 53 -13.89 -6.80 -18.57
CA ILE A 53 -12.92 -6.49 -19.65
C ILE A 53 -12.36 -7.78 -20.27
N ASN A 54 -12.07 -8.79 -19.44
CA ASN A 54 -11.60 -10.09 -19.90
C ASN A 54 -12.23 -11.24 -19.08
N PRO A 55 -13.31 -11.85 -19.59
CA PRO A 55 -14.00 -12.94 -18.90
C PRO A 55 -13.17 -14.22 -18.72
N ALA A 56 -12.07 -14.38 -19.46
CA ALA A 56 -11.19 -15.55 -19.32
C ALA A 56 -10.42 -15.55 -17.97
N ILE A 57 -10.31 -14.40 -17.31
CA ILE A 57 -9.65 -14.29 -16.00
C ILE A 57 -10.63 -14.72 -14.90
N THR A 58 -10.41 -15.90 -14.35
CA THR A 58 -11.29 -16.52 -13.34
C THR A 58 -10.94 -16.14 -11.91
N HIS A 59 -9.67 -15.80 -11.64
CA HIS A 59 -9.17 -15.49 -10.31
C HIS A 59 -8.22 -14.29 -10.35
N PHE A 60 -8.20 -13.54 -9.25
CA PHE A 60 -7.31 -12.40 -9.05
C PHE A 60 -6.58 -12.59 -7.72
N ASP A 61 -5.32 -12.17 -7.65
CA ASP A 61 -4.69 -11.96 -6.36
C ASP A 61 -5.32 -10.73 -5.70
N THR A 62 -6.01 -10.95 -4.58
CA THR A 62 -6.63 -9.90 -3.77
C THR A 62 -6.12 -9.91 -2.34
N SER A 63 -4.95 -10.53 -2.14
CA SER A 63 -4.30 -10.75 -0.85
C SER A 63 -4.20 -9.47 -0.01
N CYS A 64 -3.92 -8.32 -0.61
CA CYS A 64 -3.82 -7.04 0.08
C CYS A 64 -5.16 -6.54 0.69
N PHE A 65 -6.30 -7.06 0.20
CA PHE A 65 -7.64 -6.71 0.68
C PHE A 65 -8.22 -7.75 1.62
N ASP A 66 -8.13 -9.05 1.28
CA ASP A 66 -8.80 -10.14 2.00
C ASP A 66 -7.86 -11.08 2.76
N GLY A 67 -6.54 -10.86 2.67
CA GLY A 67 -5.51 -11.64 3.35
C GLY A 67 -5.35 -13.06 2.79
N LYS A 68 -5.96 -13.38 1.64
CA LYS A 68 -5.89 -14.70 1.01
C LYS A 68 -4.76 -14.73 0.00
N TYR A 69 -3.61 -15.25 0.42
CA TYR A 69 -2.44 -15.42 -0.43
C TYR A 69 -2.51 -16.74 -1.21
N ILE A 70 -2.42 -16.64 -2.54
CA ILE A 70 -2.69 -17.79 -3.43
C ILE A 70 -1.62 -18.89 -3.38
N THR A 71 -0.41 -18.57 -2.94
CA THR A 71 0.70 -19.55 -2.88
C THR A 71 0.60 -20.52 -1.70
N GLY A 72 -0.25 -20.24 -0.71
CA GLY A 72 -0.55 -21.14 0.42
C GLY A 72 0.57 -21.32 1.45
N ASP A 73 1.74 -20.72 1.22
CA ASP A 73 2.92 -20.74 2.09
C ASP A 73 3.12 -19.43 2.87
N ILE A 74 2.22 -18.45 2.66
CA ILE A 74 2.29 -17.15 3.33
C ILE A 74 1.63 -17.26 4.70
N SER A 75 2.45 -17.33 5.74
CA SER A 75 2.02 -17.35 7.13
C SER A 75 2.11 -15.95 7.78
N PRO A 76 1.37 -15.69 8.88
CA PRO A 76 1.53 -14.46 9.66
C PRO A 76 2.97 -14.22 10.12
N GLU A 77 3.70 -15.29 10.47
CA GLU A 77 5.11 -15.24 10.87
C GLU A 77 6.01 -14.81 9.71
N TYR A 78 5.74 -15.33 8.51
CA TYR A 78 6.43 -14.89 7.29
C TYR A 78 6.19 -13.40 7.03
N LEU A 79 4.93 -12.93 7.09
CA LEU A 79 4.61 -11.51 6.92
C LEU A 79 5.33 -10.62 7.94
N ALA A 80 5.33 -11.02 9.22
CA ALA A 80 6.05 -10.30 10.25
C ALA A 80 7.57 -10.25 9.99
N SER A 81 8.15 -11.32 9.45
CA SER A 81 9.57 -11.36 9.08
C SER A 81 9.91 -10.38 7.95
N VAL A 82 9.02 -10.27 6.94
CA VAL A 82 9.16 -9.36 5.79
C VAL A 82 9.03 -7.91 6.23
N GLU A 83 8.06 -7.61 7.09
CA GLU A 83 7.89 -6.28 7.70
C GLU A 83 9.11 -5.88 8.54
N ALA A 84 9.62 -6.79 9.38
CA ALA A 84 10.81 -6.54 10.18
C ALA A 84 12.07 -6.30 9.31
N ALA A 85 12.18 -7.00 8.17
CA ALA A 85 13.27 -6.79 7.22
C ALA A 85 13.19 -5.40 6.57
N ARG A 86 11.99 -4.95 6.16
CA ARG A 86 11.77 -3.58 5.65
C ARG A 86 12.11 -2.52 6.67
N GLY A 87 11.63 -2.67 7.91
CA GLY A 87 11.92 -1.72 9.00
C GLY A 87 13.42 -1.58 9.31
N ARG A 88 14.20 -2.66 9.13
CA ARG A 88 15.67 -2.60 9.21
C ARG A 88 16.30 -1.90 8.01
N SER A 89 15.80 -2.15 6.80
CA SER A 89 16.29 -1.49 5.59
C SER A 89 16.09 0.02 5.64
N LEU A 90 14.94 0.49 6.13
CA LEU A 90 14.63 1.93 6.30
C LEU A 90 15.49 2.60 7.37
N LYS A 91 15.93 1.87 8.41
CA LYS A 91 16.84 2.37 9.45
C LYS A 91 18.33 2.29 9.09
N ALA A 92 18.67 1.50 8.07
CA ALA A 92 20.05 1.31 7.62
C ALA A 92 20.50 2.35 6.59
N SER A 93 19.61 3.23 6.13
CA SER A 93 20.00 4.46 5.43
C SER A 93 20.60 5.42 6.47
N PRO A 94 21.91 5.75 6.39
CA PRO A 94 22.49 6.73 7.27
C PRO A 94 21.85 8.10 7.02
N ASP A 95 21.74 8.86 8.09
CA ASP A 95 21.59 10.30 8.13
C ASP A 95 22.59 11.00 7.19
N ASP A 96 22.23 11.19 5.92
CA ASP A 96 22.85 12.20 5.06
C ASP A 96 22.11 13.52 5.34
N GLY A 97 22.56 14.19 6.40
CA GLY A 97 22.31 15.61 6.55
C GLY A 97 22.93 16.36 5.38
N ASP A 98 22.10 16.84 4.45
CA ASP A 98 22.42 18.00 3.63
C ASP A 98 21.17 18.87 3.41
N SER A 99 21.05 19.88 4.25
CA SER A 99 20.31 21.09 3.94
C SER A 99 21.03 21.84 2.82
N GLY A 100 20.63 21.61 1.57
CA GLY A 100 21.30 22.21 0.40
C GLY A 100 20.37 22.43 -0.78
N GLN A 101 19.50 23.44 -0.67
CA GLN A 101 19.09 24.37 -1.75
C GLN A 101 19.02 23.82 -3.19
N LEU A 102 17.79 23.61 -3.69
CA LEU A 102 17.53 23.51 -5.14
C LEU A 102 17.79 24.87 -5.80
N ASP A 103 19.03 25.13 -6.23
CA ASP A 103 19.34 26.26 -7.11
C ASP A 103 18.72 26.01 -8.51
N LEU A 104 17.53 26.57 -8.71
CA LEU A 104 16.96 26.79 -10.04
C LEU A 104 17.79 27.88 -10.73
N ASN A 105 18.80 27.46 -11.51
CA ASN A 105 19.42 28.32 -12.51
C ASN A 105 18.40 28.67 -13.60
N LEU A 106 17.64 29.73 -13.38
CA LEU A 106 16.89 30.42 -14.42
C LEU A 106 17.91 31.14 -15.31
N ALA A 107 18.18 30.59 -16.49
CA ALA A 107 18.98 31.29 -17.49
C ALA A 107 18.27 32.61 -17.89
N PRO A 108 18.94 33.77 -17.89
CA PRO A 108 18.35 34.98 -18.43
C PRO A 108 18.19 34.82 -19.94
N ALA A 109 16.98 35.11 -20.43
CA ALA A 109 16.71 35.29 -21.84
C ALA A 109 17.61 36.42 -22.37
N ASN A 110 18.48 36.10 -23.32
CA ASN A 110 19.18 37.12 -24.10
C ASN A 110 18.24 37.62 -25.20
N ASP A 111 18.16 38.95 -25.30
CA ASP A 111 17.62 39.73 -26.43
C ASP A 111 18.29 39.37 -27.77
#